data_AF-A0A928GT05-F1
#
_entry.id   AF-A0A928GT05-F1
#
_cell.length_a   1.000
_cell.length_b   1.000
_cell.length_c   1.000
_cell.angle_alpha   90.00
_cell.angle_beta   90.00
_cell.angle_gamma   90.00
#
_symmetry.space_group_name_H-M   'P 1'
#
loop_
_entity.id
_entity.type
_entity.pdbx_description
1 polymer ?
#
loop_
_entity_poly.entity_id
_entity_poly.type
_entity_poly.pdbx_seq_one_letter_code
_entity_poly.pdbx_strand_id
1 'polypeptide(L)'
;MQTGSIGVKTENIFPVIKKFLYSENEIFLREIVSNAVDATNKLKTLASAGEFKGELGDLTIKVEVDKKKKTLTIRDNGIGMTSEEVDKYINQIAFSGATEFVEKFKTQTEAEAANIIGHFGLGFYSSFMVSNKVALITKSFRQADDEKGVIWECDGSPEYTMNEIAKGTRGTDVILYIADDCADFLEESKIRELLNKYCKFLSVPIQFGMKTVNEPIEGETDENGNPKTKSVEKPWIINDVAPLWKKSPSSIEDKEYDDFYHVLYPMNFETPLFHIHLNVDYPFNLTGILYFPKIKNRYEFQRNKIQLYCNEVFVTDSVEGILPEFLSMLHGVIDSPDIPLNVSRSFLQNDQNVKKISGYITKKVAEKLEELFKKDREDYEKKWDDISVFIEYGMIADSKFFERAEKFMLFKDTDGKYYTIEEYKKLIEENQKNKDNRLVYLYATDADEQYSNIENAKSKGYNVLLMDGILDSHFISTYEQKYGDCSFARVDSASIDKLIEKEDDKKESKLNDEQKENVKKAFENIINKVTYNVEFSSLSEDDAPVEVIQNEFMRRMKDMSAMGGGMQMWGSMPDSYTLMLNANNPIIAGLADKSEEEQNNIIKQLYDLARLSKNLLKGKDLNEFVKRSFNQI
;
A
#
# COMPACT_ATOMS: atom_id res chain seq x y z
N MET A 1 -25.56 45.94 14.03
CA MET A 1 -24.56 45.32 13.12
C MET A 1 -23.28 46.12 13.25
N GLN A 2 -22.21 45.47 13.69
CA GLN A 2 -20.90 46.11 13.78
C GLN A 2 -20.11 45.64 12.55
N THR A 3 -19.91 46.54 11.60
CA THR A 3 -18.99 46.34 10.48
C THR A 3 -17.64 46.87 10.90
N GLY A 4 -16.63 46.00 10.91
CA GLY A 4 -15.25 46.35 11.18
C GLY A 4 -14.34 45.67 10.17
N SER A 5 -13.24 46.31 9.83
CA SER A 5 -12.16 45.72 9.02
C SER A 5 -11.22 44.92 9.93
N ILE A 6 -10.86 43.72 9.48
CA ILE A 6 -9.82 42.92 10.14
C ILE A 6 -8.46 43.43 9.66
N GLY A 7 -7.62 43.88 10.59
CA GLY A 7 -6.24 44.26 10.30
C GLY A 7 -5.28 43.11 10.59
N VAL A 8 -4.37 42.81 9.67
CA VAL A 8 -3.26 41.87 9.88
C VAL A 8 -2.01 42.67 10.23
N LYS A 9 -1.35 42.35 11.35
CA LYS A 9 -0.05 42.93 11.70
C LYS A 9 1.07 42.18 10.97
N THR A 10 1.74 42.85 10.04
CA THR A 10 2.81 42.30 9.19
C THR A 10 4.00 41.78 9.98
N GLU A 11 4.30 42.34 11.15
CA GLU A 11 5.39 41.92 12.04
C GLU A 11 5.33 40.43 12.45
N ASN A 12 4.14 39.83 12.45
CA ASN A 12 3.94 38.44 12.85
C ASN A 12 3.92 37.45 11.67
N ILE A 13 4.05 37.91 10.42
CA ILE A 13 3.82 37.05 9.26
C ILE A 13 4.96 36.05 9.03
N PHE A 14 6.23 36.48 9.14
CA PHE A 14 7.40 35.61 8.99
C PHE A 14 7.50 34.55 10.10
N PRO A 15 7.31 34.88 11.40
CA PRO A 15 7.21 33.86 12.46
C PRO A 15 6.08 32.84 12.22
N VAL A 16 4.95 33.27 11.65
CA VAL A 16 3.83 32.38 11.30
C VAL A 16 4.18 31.50 10.11
N ILE A 17 4.77 32.04 9.04
CA ILE A 17 5.26 31.28 7.88
C ILE A 17 6.26 30.21 8.32
N LYS A 18 7.24 30.59 9.16
CA LYS A 18 8.25 29.67 9.71
C LYS A 18 7.66 28.56 10.60
N LYS A 19 6.53 28.81 11.27
CA LYS A 19 5.96 27.91 12.28
C LYS A 19 4.78 27.06 11.79
N PHE A 20 3.98 27.57 10.84
CA PHE A 20 2.68 26.98 10.49
C PHE A 20 2.56 26.50 9.04
N LEU A 21 3.38 26.97 8.09
CA LEU A 21 3.23 26.55 6.70
C LEU A 21 3.97 25.25 6.37
N TYR A 22 5.06 24.94 7.06
CA TYR A 22 5.88 23.77 6.74
C TYR A 22 6.39 23.10 8.02
N SER A 23 5.99 21.84 8.23
CA SER A 23 6.43 21.02 9.38
C SER A 23 7.87 20.52 9.23
N GLU A 24 8.41 20.53 8.01
CA GLU A 24 9.75 20.06 7.68
C GLU A 24 10.55 21.17 7.00
N ASN A 25 11.72 21.48 7.56
CA ASN A 25 12.64 22.50 7.04
C ASN A 25 13.21 22.14 5.65
N GLU A 26 12.94 20.95 5.12
CA GLU A 26 13.45 20.46 3.83
C GLU A 26 12.73 21.07 2.61
N ILE A 27 11.51 21.57 2.81
CA ILE A 27 10.59 21.97 1.73
C ILE A 27 11.09 23.22 0.97
N PHE A 28 11.94 24.06 1.58
CA PHE A 28 12.43 25.28 0.93
C PHE A 28 13.07 24.99 -0.44
N LEU A 29 13.85 23.92 -0.55
CA LEU A 29 14.58 23.61 -1.77
C LEU A 29 13.62 23.22 -2.89
N ARG A 30 12.57 22.46 -2.55
CA ARG A 30 11.47 22.15 -3.48
C ARG A 30 10.83 23.43 -3.99
N GLU A 31 10.43 24.35 -3.11
CA GLU A 31 9.74 25.59 -3.50
C GLU A 31 10.60 26.48 -4.39
N ILE A 32 11.87 26.71 -4.04
CA ILE A 32 12.76 27.59 -4.81
C ILE A 32 13.09 26.98 -6.18
N VAL A 33 13.36 25.67 -6.25
CA VAL A 33 13.62 25.00 -7.52
C VAL A 33 12.35 24.94 -8.38
N SER A 34 11.17 24.67 -7.82
CA SER A 34 9.90 24.71 -8.56
C SER A 34 9.62 26.10 -9.14
N ASN A 35 9.93 27.18 -8.40
CA ASN A 35 9.81 28.54 -8.94
C ASN A 35 10.75 28.80 -10.13
N ALA A 36 11.97 28.25 -10.08
CA ALA A 36 12.93 28.31 -11.19
C ALA A 36 12.44 27.51 -12.43
N VAL A 37 11.80 26.35 -12.20
CA VAL A 37 11.14 25.56 -13.26
C VAL A 37 9.99 26.34 -13.88
N ASP A 38 9.12 26.95 -13.06
CA ASP A 38 8.00 27.79 -13.52
C ASP A 38 8.52 28.97 -14.35
N ALA A 39 9.57 29.66 -13.89
CA ALA A 39 10.19 30.76 -14.63
C ALA A 39 10.76 30.33 -15.99
N THR A 40 11.32 29.12 -16.04
CA THR A 40 11.85 28.53 -17.28
C THR A 40 10.74 28.10 -18.24
N ASN A 41 9.68 27.48 -17.73
CA ASN A 41 8.54 27.03 -18.52
C ASN A 41 7.75 28.23 -19.07
N LYS A 42 7.54 29.29 -18.29
CA LYS A 42 6.98 30.56 -18.80
C LYS A 42 7.78 31.11 -19.96
N LEU A 43 9.12 31.06 -19.89
CA LEU A 43 9.97 31.52 -20.98
C LEU A 43 9.77 30.67 -22.24
N LYS A 44 9.73 29.34 -22.10
CA LYS A 44 9.45 28.41 -23.21
C LYS A 44 8.10 28.72 -23.85
N THR A 45 7.04 28.90 -23.05
CA THR A 45 5.71 29.28 -23.54
C THR A 45 5.73 30.60 -24.32
N LEU A 46 6.41 31.62 -23.79
CA LEU A 46 6.55 32.91 -24.48
C LEU A 46 7.35 32.80 -25.78
N ALA A 47 8.34 31.91 -25.85
CA ALA A 47 9.06 31.59 -27.08
C ALA A 47 8.13 30.93 -28.10
N SER A 48 7.36 29.92 -27.69
CA SER A 48 6.39 29.22 -28.54
C SER A 48 5.29 30.17 -29.06
N ALA A 49 4.85 31.13 -28.23
CA ALA A 49 3.89 32.16 -28.60
C ALA A 49 4.49 33.29 -29.48
N GLY A 50 5.81 33.30 -29.70
CA GLY A 50 6.51 34.33 -30.47
C GLY A 50 6.71 35.67 -29.75
N GLU A 51 6.39 35.75 -28.44
CA GLU A 51 6.64 36.93 -27.59
C GLU A 51 8.12 37.06 -27.20
N PHE A 52 8.83 35.93 -27.07
CA PHE A 52 10.28 35.90 -26.89
C PHE A 52 10.98 35.56 -28.21
N LYS A 53 11.81 36.49 -28.72
CA LYS A 53 12.50 36.37 -30.02
C LYS A 53 13.99 36.03 -29.91
N GLY A 54 14.52 35.90 -28.69
CA GLY A 54 15.91 35.53 -28.45
C GLY A 54 16.13 34.02 -28.50
N GLU A 55 17.40 33.60 -28.40
CA GLU A 55 17.74 32.19 -28.22
C GLU A 55 17.47 31.75 -26.77
N LEU A 56 16.84 30.58 -26.61
CA LEU A 56 16.60 30.00 -25.28
C LEU A 56 17.91 29.61 -24.59
N GLY A 57 18.95 29.19 -25.33
CA GLY A 57 20.25 28.83 -24.75
C GLY A 57 20.16 27.71 -23.70
N ASP A 58 21.12 27.67 -22.78
CA ASP A 58 21.15 26.72 -21.67
C ASP A 58 20.14 27.13 -20.57
N LEU A 59 19.08 26.35 -20.43
CA LEU A 59 18.02 26.54 -19.42
C LEU A 59 18.25 25.70 -18.15
N THR A 60 19.41 25.05 -18.00
CA THR A 60 19.73 24.24 -16.84
C THR A 60 19.70 25.07 -15.55
N ILE A 61 18.92 24.63 -14.57
CA ILE A 61 18.87 25.21 -13.24
C ILE A 61 20.11 24.72 -12.48
N LYS A 62 20.88 25.64 -11.91
CA LYS A 62 22.11 25.32 -11.18
C LYS A 62 21.89 25.50 -9.69
N VAL A 63 22.22 24.46 -8.92
CA VAL A 63 22.23 24.50 -7.46
C VAL A 63 23.69 24.44 -7.00
N GLU A 64 24.13 25.46 -6.28
CA GLU A 64 25.54 25.66 -5.92
C GLU A 64 25.68 25.90 -4.41
N VAL A 65 26.53 25.11 -3.75
CA VAL A 65 26.88 25.27 -2.34
C VAL A 65 28.26 25.92 -2.24
N ASP A 66 28.37 27.01 -1.48
CA ASP A 66 29.64 27.63 -1.11
C ASP A 66 29.82 27.60 0.41
N LYS A 67 30.55 26.59 0.90
CA LYS A 67 30.84 26.42 2.33
C LYS A 67 31.63 27.60 2.92
N LYS A 68 32.45 28.30 2.13
CA LYS A 68 33.28 29.43 2.63
C LYS A 68 32.42 30.67 2.84
N LYS A 69 31.49 30.94 1.93
CA LYS A 69 30.53 32.05 2.06
C LYS A 69 29.30 31.69 2.90
N LYS A 70 29.14 30.41 3.26
CA LYS A 70 27.94 29.86 3.91
C LYS A 70 26.68 30.12 3.09
N THR A 71 26.76 29.94 1.77
CA THR A 71 25.64 30.20 0.87
C THR A 71 25.21 28.98 0.08
N LEU A 72 23.90 28.87 -0.14
CA LEU A 72 23.30 27.98 -1.13
C LEU A 72 22.61 28.85 -2.20
N THR A 73 23.00 28.68 -3.45
CA THR A 73 22.51 29.47 -4.58
C THR A 73 21.71 28.59 -5.53
N ILE A 74 20.51 29.03 -5.90
CA ILE A 74 19.71 28.44 -6.97
C ILE A 74 19.67 29.47 -8.10
N ARG A 75 20.17 29.10 -9.28
CA ARG A 75 20.23 29.96 -10.47
C ARG A 75 19.40 29.37 -11.61
N ASP A 76 18.53 30.19 -12.18
CA ASP A 76 17.79 29.89 -13.40
C ASP A 76 18.09 30.91 -14.52
N ASN A 77 17.93 30.48 -15.76
CA ASN A 77 18.00 31.32 -16.96
C ASN A 77 16.60 31.53 -17.60
N GLY A 78 15.56 31.56 -16.75
CA GLY A 78 14.16 31.73 -17.13
C GLY A 78 13.82 33.17 -17.50
N ILE A 79 12.54 33.55 -17.31
CA ILE A 79 12.04 34.88 -17.71
C ILE A 79 12.69 36.05 -16.96
N GLY A 80 13.16 35.84 -15.72
CA GLY A 80 13.58 36.90 -14.81
C GLY A 80 12.45 37.87 -14.43
N MET A 81 12.78 38.91 -13.67
CA MET A 81 11.83 39.93 -13.22
C MET A 81 12.40 41.35 -13.41
N THR A 82 11.52 42.31 -13.69
CA THR A 82 11.83 43.75 -13.61
C THR A 82 11.76 44.25 -12.16
N SER A 83 12.22 45.48 -11.88
CA SER A 83 12.08 46.07 -10.55
C SER A 83 10.62 46.17 -10.08
N GLU A 84 9.70 46.43 -11.00
CA GLU A 84 8.26 46.50 -10.71
C GLU A 84 7.67 45.13 -10.40
N GLU A 85 8.11 44.09 -11.11
CA GLU A 85 7.71 42.70 -10.87
C GLU A 85 8.29 42.18 -9.54
N VAL A 86 9.51 42.57 -9.16
CA VAL A 86 10.07 42.27 -7.83
C VAL A 86 9.21 42.94 -6.74
N ASP A 87 8.85 44.21 -6.91
CA ASP A 87 7.97 44.88 -5.93
C ASP A 87 6.61 44.18 -5.80
N LYS A 88 6.02 43.82 -6.93
CA LYS A 88 4.71 43.17 -6.95
C LYS A 88 4.70 41.73 -6.44
N TYR A 89 5.68 40.91 -6.81
CA TYR A 89 5.65 39.46 -6.53
C TYR A 89 6.54 39.04 -5.36
N ILE A 90 7.52 39.86 -4.95
CA ILE A 90 8.43 39.56 -3.84
C ILE A 90 8.17 40.46 -2.62
N ASN A 91 7.73 41.72 -2.78
CA ASN A 91 7.45 42.59 -1.63
C ASN A 91 5.99 42.52 -1.17
N GLN A 92 5.06 42.17 -2.06
CA GLN A 92 3.64 42.02 -1.72
C GLN A 92 3.27 40.54 -1.51
N ILE A 93 3.15 40.18 -0.25
CA ILE A 93 2.81 38.82 0.18
C ILE A 93 1.45 38.39 -0.41
N ALA A 94 1.36 37.12 -0.82
CA ALA A 94 0.16 36.46 -1.37
C ALA A 94 -0.23 36.84 -2.81
N PHE A 95 0.65 37.53 -3.56
CA PHE A 95 0.53 37.67 -5.01
C PHE A 95 1.47 36.70 -5.72
N SER A 96 0.97 36.01 -6.75
CA SER A 96 1.78 35.11 -7.57
C SER A 96 1.72 35.52 -9.04
N GLY A 97 2.90 35.81 -9.61
CA GLY A 97 3.06 36.00 -11.05
C GLY A 97 2.83 34.73 -11.87
N ALA A 98 2.70 33.55 -11.24
CA ALA A 98 2.28 32.32 -11.92
C ALA A 98 0.76 32.29 -12.15
N THR A 99 -0.03 32.72 -11.17
CA THR A 99 -1.49 32.83 -11.30
C THR A 99 -1.88 33.83 -12.39
N GLU A 100 -1.28 35.03 -12.40
CA GLU A 100 -1.55 36.04 -13.44
C GLU A 100 -1.15 35.58 -14.83
N PHE A 101 -0.03 34.84 -14.95
CA PHE A 101 0.42 34.29 -16.22
C PHE A 101 -0.59 33.25 -16.75
N VAL A 102 -1.00 32.32 -15.90
CA VAL A 102 -1.99 31.29 -16.25
C VAL A 102 -3.29 31.95 -16.72
N GLU A 103 -3.82 32.93 -16.00
CA GLU A 103 -5.03 33.66 -16.43
C GLU A 103 -4.91 34.34 -17.79
N LYS A 104 -3.74 34.92 -18.09
CA LYS A 104 -3.48 35.60 -19.36
C LYS A 104 -3.40 34.62 -20.55
N PHE A 105 -2.87 33.41 -20.34
CA PHE A 105 -2.61 32.43 -21.41
C PHE A 105 -3.61 31.26 -21.47
N LYS A 106 -4.63 31.23 -20.61
CA LYS A 106 -5.74 30.25 -20.61
C LYS A 106 -6.44 30.07 -21.97
N THR A 107 -6.35 31.04 -22.88
CA THR A 107 -7.09 31.03 -24.17
C THR A 107 -6.33 30.43 -25.35
N GLN A 108 -5.04 30.07 -25.21
CA GLN A 108 -4.22 29.60 -26.35
C GLN A 108 -3.77 28.14 -26.25
N THR A 109 -3.52 27.61 -25.04
CA THR A 109 -3.14 26.19 -24.81
C THR A 109 -3.45 25.77 -23.36
N GLU A 110 -4.57 25.07 -23.13
CA GLU A 110 -4.97 24.55 -21.80
C GLU A 110 -3.89 23.65 -21.16
N ALA A 111 -3.13 22.91 -21.98
CA ALA A 111 -2.09 21.98 -21.53
C ALA A 111 -0.82 22.68 -20.99
N GLU A 112 -0.50 23.89 -21.44
CA GLU A 112 0.71 24.61 -20.99
C GLU A 112 0.45 25.45 -19.75
N ALA A 113 -0.77 25.98 -19.61
CA ALA A 113 -1.24 26.65 -18.40
C ALA A 113 -1.32 25.70 -17.18
N ALA A 114 -1.54 24.40 -17.43
CA ALA A 114 -1.63 23.37 -16.40
C ALA A 114 -0.27 23.02 -15.75
N ASN A 115 0.86 23.29 -16.40
CA ASN A 115 2.21 22.90 -15.91
C ASN A 115 2.83 23.88 -14.91
N ILE A 116 2.15 24.99 -14.59
CA ILE A 116 2.64 26.01 -13.64
C ILE A 116 2.14 25.65 -12.24
N ILE A 117 3.05 25.50 -11.28
CA ILE A 117 2.74 24.95 -9.95
C ILE A 117 2.47 26.04 -8.91
N GLY A 118 3.20 27.16 -8.95
CA GLY A 118 3.23 28.15 -7.87
C GLY A 118 2.04 29.12 -7.81
N HIS A 119 0.90 28.73 -7.21
CA HIS A 119 -0.30 29.58 -7.18
C HIS A 119 -0.45 30.51 -5.95
N PHE A 120 0.20 30.21 -4.83
CA PHE A 120 -0.08 30.84 -3.53
C PHE A 120 0.74 32.10 -3.21
N GLY A 121 1.85 32.33 -3.92
CA GLY A 121 2.69 33.52 -3.70
C GLY A 121 3.39 33.57 -2.33
N LEU A 122 3.61 32.40 -1.71
CA LEU A 122 4.27 32.27 -0.40
C LEU A 122 5.53 31.39 -0.41
N GLY A 123 5.68 30.53 -1.43
CA GLY A 123 6.76 29.54 -1.50
C GLY A 123 8.16 30.16 -1.45
N PHE A 124 8.36 31.37 -1.99
CA PHE A 124 9.65 32.08 -1.91
C PHE A 124 10.13 32.29 -0.47
N TYR A 125 9.22 32.63 0.46
CA TYR A 125 9.57 32.93 1.85
C TYR A 125 9.92 31.69 2.69
N SER A 126 9.71 30.48 2.14
CA SER A 126 10.21 29.24 2.74
C SER A 126 11.75 29.24 2.83
N SER A 127 12.45 30.03 2.00
CA SER A 127 13.91 30.24 2.09
C SER A 127 14.36 30.67 3.49
N PHE A 128 13.60 31.54 4.16
CA PHE A 128 13.90 32.01 5.52
C PHE A 128 13.76 30.95 6.63
N MET A 129 13.31 29.73 6.30
CA MET A 129 13.33 28.61 7.25
C MET A 129 14.75 28.12 7.54
N VAL A 130 15.68 28.30 6.58
CA VAL A 130 17.06 27.80 6.68
C VAL A 130 18.11 28.90 6.56
N SER A 131 17.70 30.13 6.22
CA SER A 131 18.61 31.26 5.99
C SER A 131 18.31 32.46 6.88
N ASN A 132 19.37 33.13 7.35
CA ASN A 132 19.29 34.40 8.07
C ASN A 132 19.18 35.62 7.13
N LYS A 133 19.55 35.44 5.86
CA LYS A 133 19.45 36.47 4.84
C LYS A 133 19.20 35.79 3.49
N VAL A 134 18.41 36.45 2.64
CA VAL A 134 18.18 36.04 1.26
C VAL A 134 18.50 37.21 0.36
N ALA A 135 19.23 36.95 -0.72
CA ALA A 135 19.43 37.90 -1.80
C ALA A 135 18.86 37.32 -3.10
N LEU A 136 18.14 38.16 -3.86
CA LEU A 136 17.55 37.83 -5.15
C LEU A 136 18.14 38.77 -6.20
N ILE A 137 18.88 38.21 -7.16
CA ILE A 137 19.52 38.95 -8.24
C ILE A 137 18.85 38.55 -9.55
N THR A 138 18.10 39.44 -10.18
CA THR A 138 17.26 39.11 -11.34
C THR A 138 17.39 40.13 -12.48
N LYS A 139 17.22 39.67 -13.72
CA LYS A 139 17.09 40.53 -14.92
C LYS A 139 16.05 39.91 -15.85
N SER A 140 15.03 40.68 -16.20
CA SER A 140 13.97 40.21 -17.09
C SER A 140 14.44 40.14 -18.54
N PHE A 141 13.91 39.19 -19.32
CA PHE A 141 14.13 39.10 -20.76
C PHE A 141 13.59 40.32 -21.53
N ARG A 142 12.67 41.10 -20.92
CA ARG A 142 12.09 42.31 -21.53
C ARG A 142 13.01 43.52 -21.46
N GLN A 143 14.03 43.45 -20.62
CA GLN A 143 15.01 44.53 -20.45
C GLN A 143 16.07 44.44 -21.54
N ALA A 144 16.51 45.59 -22.04
CA ALA A 144 17.59 45.64 -23.02
C ALA A 144 18.92 45.11 -22.43
N ASP A 145 19.86 44.73 -23.29
CA ASP A 145 21.13 44.15 -22.87
C ASP A 145 21.96 45.12 -22.00
N ASP A 146 21.84 46.42 -22.25
CA ASP A 146 22.48 47.51 -21.52
C ASP A 146 21.72 47.95 -20.25
N GLU A 147 20.48 47.50 -20.04
CA GLU A 147 19.75 47.73 -18.81
C GLU A 147 20.31 46.89 -17.65
N LYS A 148 20.32 47.49 -16.46
CA LYS A 148 20.76 46.82 -15.23
C LYS A 148 19.67 45.86 -14.73
N GLY A 149 20.12 44.79 -14.08
CA GLY A 149 19.25 43.94 -13.28
C GLY A 149 18.97 44.57 -11.92
N VAL A 150 18.25 43.82 -11.09
CA VAL A 150 17.83 44.23 -9.75
C VAL A 150 18.43 43.27 -8.73
N ILE A 151 18.98 43.82 -7.65
CA ILE A 151 19.30 43.07 -6.44
C ILE A 151 18.30 43.46 -5.35
N TRP A 152 17.64 42.45 -4.80
CA TRP A 152 16.78 42.55 -3.63
C TRP A 152 17.43 41.78 -2.47
N GLU A 153 17.46 42.37 -1.29
CA GLU A 153 18.00 41.70 -0.09
C GLU A 153 17.07 41.88 1.11
N CYS A 154 16.90 40.82 1.90
CA CYS A 154 16.09 40.82 3.12
C CYS A 154 16.69 39.84 4.13
N ASP A 155 16.61 40.19 5.42
CA ASP A 155 17.10 39.39 6.55
C ASP A 155 15.99 38.57 7.24
N GLY A 156 14.81 38.49 6.61
CA GLY A 156 13.64 37.81 7.16
C GLY A 156 12.81 38.68 8.12
N SER A 157 13.16 39.96 8.26
CA SER A 157 12.27 40.99 8.79
C SER A 157 11.34 41.55 7.69
N PRO A 158 10.33 42.37 8.03
CA PRO A 158 9.56 43.12 7.03
C PRO A 158 10.36 44.16 6.24
N GLU A 159 11.64 44.38 6.57
CA GLU A 159 12.52 45.32 5.90
C GLU A 159 13.28 44.64 4.76
N TYR A 160 13.41 45.33 3.63
CA TYR A 160 14.17 44.88 2.47
C TYR A 160 14.90 46.06 1.83
N THR A 161 15.91 45.75 1.02
CA THR A 161 16.60 46.73 0.17
C THR A 161 16.52 46.33 -1.29
N MET A 162 16.43 47.31 -2.18
CA MET A 162 16.45 47.10 -3.62
C MET A 162 17.40 48.09 -4.29
N ASN A 163 18.29 47.59 -5.13
CA ASN A 163 19.23 48.40 -5.89
C ASN A 163 19.39 47.87 -7.32
N GLU A 164 19.82 48.73 -8.22
CA GLU A 164 20.26 48.29 -9.55
C GLU A 164 21.62 47.59 -9.46
N ILE A 165 21.79 46.52 -10.25
CA ILE A 165 23.05 45.77 -10.32
C ILE A 165 23.36 45.38 -11.77
N ALA A 166 24.63 45.35 -12.13
CA ALA A 166 25.03 44.78 -13.41
C ALA A 166 24.80 43.26 -13.39
N LYS A 167 23.88 42.77 -14.23
CA LYS A 167 23.67 41.33 -14.49
C LYS A 167 23.69 41.13 -16.00
N GLY A 168 24.67 40.37 -16.49
CA GLY A 168 24.90 40.19 -17.93
C GLY A 168 23.94 39.23 -18.62
N THR A 169 23.20 38.42 -17.86
CA THR A 169 22.26 37.41 -18.39
C THR A 169 20.89 37.56 -17.73
N ARG A 170 19.84 37.19 -18.48
CA ARG A 170 18.48 37.08 -17.96
C ARG A 170 18.36 35.97 -16.91
N GLY A 171 17.24 35.96 -16.18
CA GLY A 171 16.93 34.95 -15.17
C GLY A 171 17.21 35.44 -13.76
N THR A 172 17.21 34.53 -12.79
CA THR A 172 17.27 34.86 -11.36
C THR A 172 18.30 34.00 -10.63
N ASP A 173 19.04 34.63 -9.72
CA ASP A 173 19.87 33.97 -8.72
C ASP A 173 19.22 34.20 -7.36
N VAL A 174 18.82 33.12 -6.68
CA VAL A 174 18.35 33.15 -5.29
C VAL A 174 19.47 32.65 -4.39
N ILE A 175 20.02 33.52 -3.57
CA ILE A 175 21.17 33.26 -2.71
C ILE A 175 20.68 33.22 -1.26
N LEU A 176 20.78 32.04 -0.65
CA LEU A 176 20.40 31.80 0.74
C LEU A 176 21.66 31.82 1.59
N TYR A 177 21.73 32.74 2.54
CA TYR A 177 22.80 32.79 3.55
C TYR A 177 22.38 31.89 4.72
N ILE A 178 22.89 30.66 4.72
CA ILE A 178 22.45 29.58 5.60
C ILE A 178 22.72 29.94 7.06
N ALA A 179 21.71 29.75 7.91
CA ALA A 179 21.78 30.02 9.34
C ALA A 179 22.71 29.01 10.04
N ASP A 180 23.31 29.41 11.16
CA ASP A 180 24.31 28.57 11.85
C ASP A 180 23.70 27.27 12.42
N ASP A 181 22.42 27.27 12.78
CA ASP A 181 21.66 26.10 13.23
C ASP A 181 21.17 25.21 12.08
N CYS A 182 21.38 25.64 10.84
CA CYS A 182 20.98 24.97 9.60
C CYS A 182 22.19 24.57 8.75
N ALA A 183 23.39 24.46 9.36
CA ALA A 183 24.65 24.22 8.66
C ALA A 183 24.66 22.91 7.84
N ASP A 184 23.81 21.92 8.16
CA ASP A 184 23.68 20.68 7.39
C ASP A 184 23.24 20.92 5.93
N PHE A 185 22.56 22.03 5.62
CA PHE A 185 22.23 22.41 4.24
C PHE A 185 23.42 23.00 3.45
N LEU A 186 24.60 23.09 4.08
CA LEU A 186 25.87 23.30 3.38
C LEU A 186 26.56 21.98 3.04
N GLU A 187 26.03 20.82 3.46
CA GLU A 187 26.59 19.53 3.09
C GLU A 187 26.02 19.03 1.75
N GLU A 188 26.92 18.77 0.79
CA GLU A 188 26.53 18.37 -0.56
C GLU A 188 25.70 17.09 -0.59
N SER A 189 25.98 16.14 0.32
CA SER A 189 25.21 14.90 0.44
C SER A 189 23.75 15.18 0.82
N LYS A 190 23.51 16.13 1.73
CA LYS A 190 22.17 16.50 2.17
C LYS A 190 21.40 17.19 1.05
N ILE A 191 22.00 18.19 0.40
CA ILE A 191 21.36 18.86 -0.75
C ILE A 191 21.07 17.86 -1.88
N ARG A 192 21.99 16.94 -2.17
CA ARG A 192 21.77 15.89 -3.17
C ARG A 192 20.61 14.97 -2.80
N GLU A 193 20.49 14.55 -1.54
CA GLU A 193 19.35 13.75 -1.07
C GLU A 193 18.04 14.48 -1.30
N LEU A 194 17.96 15.77 -0.94
CA LEU A 194 16.76 16.59 -1.11
C LEU A 194 16.41 16.81 -2.58
N LEU A 195 17.39 17.09 -3.44
CA LEU A 195 17.15 17.20 -4.89
C LEU A 195 16.66 15.87 -5.47
N ASN A 196 17.21 14.73 -5.04
CA ASN A 196 16.73 13.42 -5.48
C ASN A 196 15.33 13.08 -4.93
N LYS A 197 14.94 13.63 -3.77
CA LYS A 197 13.61 13.43 -3.18
C LYS A 197 12.56 14.30 -3.88
N TYR A 198 12.85 15.58 -4.06
CA TYR A 198 11.84 16.57 -4.46
C TYR A 198 11.88 16.95 -5.95
N CYS A 199 13.03 16.78 -6.61
CA CYS A 199 13.29 17.38 -7.90
C CYS A 199 13.57 16.35 -9.01
N LYS A 200 13.46 15.05 -8.70
CA LYS A 200 13.89 13.94 -9.56
C LYS A 200 13.24 13.89 -10.94
N PHE A 201 12.02 14.41 -11.05
CA PHE A 201 11.18 14.28 -12.24
C PHE A 201 10.81 15.61 -12.88
N LEU A 202 11.37 16.72 -12.39
CA LEU A 202 11.05 18.05 -12.91
C LEU A 202 11.42 18.19 -14.39
N SER A 203 10.61 18.94 -15.15
CA SER A 203 10.74 19.13 -16.61
C SER A 203 11.96 19.94 -17.09
N VAL A 204 12.76 20.50 -16.20
CA VAL A 204 13.95 21.31 -16.52
C VAL A 204 15.18 20.69 -15.87
N PRO A 205 16.30 20.49 -16.59
CA PRO A 205 17.52 19.91 -16.02
C PRO A 205 18.03 20.66 -14.79
N ILE A 206 18.36 19.92 -13.73
CA ILE A 206 18.86 20.46 -12.47
C ILE A 206 20.28 19.94 -12.27
N GLN A 207 21.24 20.85 -12.36
CA GLN A 207 22.65 20.56 -12.15
C GLN A 207 23.04 20.80 -10.70
N PHE A 208 23.68 19.80 -10.08
CA PHE A 208 24.30 19.92 -8.76
C PHE A 208 25.75 19.41 -8.78
N GLY A 209 26.69 20.33 -9.04
CA GLY A 209 28.12 20.01 -9.14
C GLY A 209 28.50 19.27 -10.43
N MET A 210 29.65 18.59 -10.38
CA MET A 210 30.21 17.76 -11.45
C MET A 210 30.34 16.31 -10.97
N LYS A 211 30.22 15.35 -11.88
CA LYS A 211 30.42 13.93 -11.64
C LYS A 211 31.48 13.39 -12.58
N THR A 212 32.40 12.60 -12.04
CA THR A 212 33.37 11.85 -12.86
C THR A 212 32.67 10.63 -13.46
N VAL A 213 32.70 10.51 -14.78
CA VAL A 213 32.14 9.39 -15.54
C VAL A 213 33.24 8.77 -16.40
N ASN A 214 33.28 7.44 -16.46
CA ASN A 214 34.20 6.72 -17.33
C ASN A 214 33.53 6.49 -18.68
N GLU A 215 34.07 7.11 -19.74
CA GLU A 215 33.54 6.99 -21.10
C GLU A 215 34.47 6.15 -21.97
N PRO A 216 33.94 5.29 -22.85
CA PRO A 216 34.78 4.54 -23.79
C PRO A 216 35.53 5.48 -24.74
N ILE A 217 36.79 5.16 -25.01
CA ILE A 217 37.62 5.81 -26.03
C ILE A 217 37.31 5.10 -27.35
N GLU A 218 36.68 5.81 -28.28
CA GLU A 218 36.36 5.26 -29.61
C GLU A 218 37.62 4.71 -30.29
N GLY A 219 37.57 3.43 -30.68
CA GLY A 219 38.64 2.76 -31.42
C GLY A 219 39.76 2.14 -30.57
N GLU A 220 39.74 2.26 -29.25
CA GLU A 220 40.70 1.60 -28.36
C GLU A 220 40.06 0.52 -27.50
N THR A 221 40.55 -0.70 -27.59
CA THR A 221 40.22 -1.81 -26.70
C THR A 221 41.37 -2.13 -25.75
N ASP A 222 41.07 -2.62 -24.56
CA ASP A 222 42.04 -3.20 -23.65
C ASP A 222 42.55 -4.57 -24.16
N GLU A 223 43.49 -5.17 -23.43
CA GLU A 223 44.09 -6.47 -23.75
C GLU A 223 43.07 -7.62 -23.77
N ASN A 224 41.85 -7.39 -23.26
CA ASN A 224 40.75 -8.34 -23.18
C ASN A 224 39.63 -8.05 -24.19
N GLY A 225 39.78 -7.06 -25.08
CA GLY A 225 38.79 -6.70 -26.09
C GLY A 225 37.64 -5.80 -25.61
N ASN A 226 37.70 -5.26 -24.38
CA ASN A 226 36.72 -4.28 -23.89
C ASN A 226 37.14 -2.86 -24.28
N PRO A 227 36.21 -1.92 -24.53
CA PRO A 227 36.56 -0.52 -24.79
C PRO A 227 37.37 0.07 -23.64
N LYS A 228 38.55 0.63 -23.91
CA LYS A 228 39.29 1.41 -22.90
C LYS A 228 38.43 2.61 -22.51
N THR A 229 38.43 2.96 -21.23
CA THR A 229 37.66 4.11 -20.74
C THR A 229 38.56 5.26 -20.30
N LYS A 230 38.10 6.51 -20.48
CA LYS A 230 38.70 7.73 -19.93
C LYS A 230 37.76 8.33 -18.89
N SER A 231 38.30 8.81 -17.78
CA SER A 231 37.53 9.55 -16.79
C SER A 231 37.34 11.00 -17.27
N VAL A 232 36.08 11.41 -17.43
CA VAL A 232 35.69 12.76 -17.83
C VAL A 232 34.77 13.34 -16.76
N GLU A 233 34.97 14.61 -16.40
CA GLU A 233 34.02 15.33 -15.55
C GLU A 233 32.86 15.88 -16.38
N LYS A 234 31.64 15.56 -15.98
CA LYS A 234 30.41 16.06 -16.60
C LYS A 234 29.50 16.72 -15.56
N PRO A 235 28.66 17.69 -15.97
CA PRO A 235 27.60 18.23 -15.12
C PRO A 235 26.76 17.11 -14.50
N TRP A 236 26.60 17.12 -13.18
CA TRP A 236 25.75 16.15 -12.53
C TRP A 236 24.29 16.63 -12.58
N ILE A 237 23.54 16.09 -13.54
CA ILE A 237 22.10 16.32 -13.66
C ILE A 237 21.36 15.36 -12.71
N ILE A 238 20.53 15.90 -11.82
CA ILE A 238 19.80 15.12 -10.81
C ILE A 238 18.58 14.41 -11.39
N ASN A 239 17.88 15.06 -12.31
CA ASN A 239 16.67 14.58 -12.98
C ASN A 239 16.98 14.09 -14.39
N ASP A 240 17.98 13.22 -14.52
CA ASP A 240 18.35 12.60 -15.79
C ASP A 240 17.37 11.50 -16.25
N VAL A 241 16.53 11.01 -15.34
CA VAL A 241 15.48 10.03 -15.64
C VAL A 241 14.17 10.73 -15.99
N ALA A 242 13.73 10.58 -17.23
CA ALA A 242 12.43 11.07 -17.67
C ALA A 242 11.28 10.32 -16.93
N PRO A 243 10.19 11.01 -16.56
CA PRO A 243 9.05 10.37 -15.90
C PRO A 243 8.40 9.34 -16.83
N LEU A 244 8.48 8.05 -16.47
CA LEU A 244 7.99 6.97 -17.34
C LEU A 244 6.47 7.05 -17.55
N TRP A 245 5.72 7.51 -16.54
CA TRP A 245 4.26 7.66 -16.58
C TRP A 245 3.75 8.72 -17.56
N LYS A 246 4.64 9.54 -18.14
CA LYS A 246 4.29 10.52 -19.18
C LYS A 246 4.41 9.95 -20.59
N LYS A 247 5.09 8.81 -20.75
CA LYS A 247 5.22 8.13 -22.05
C LYS A 247 3.94 7.35 -22.36
N SER A 248 3.64 7.16 -23.65
CA SER A 248 2.53 6.30 -24.07
C SER A 248 2.79 4.86 -23.64
N PRO A 249 1.84 4.15 -22.99
CA PRO A 249 2.01 2.76 -22.58
C PRO A 249 2.43 1.82 -23.71
N SER A 250 1.99 2.10 -24.95
CA SER A 250 2.32 1.33 -26.15
C SER A 250 3.77 1.47 -26.63
N SER A 251 4.49 2.46 -26.11
CA SER A 251 5.88 2.76 -26.48
C SER A 251 6.90 2.34 -25.44
N ILE A 252 6.46 1.65 -24.39
CA ILE A 252 7.27 1.28 -23.23
C ILE A 252 7.41 -0.24 -23.20
N GLU A 253 8.64 -0.72 -23.07
CA GLU A 253 8.91 -2.15 -22.89
C GLU A 253 8.76 -2.56 -21.41
N ASP A 254 8.43 -3.83 -21.15
CA ASP A 254 8.28 -4.35 -19.77
C ASP A 254 9.54 -4.10 -18.92
N LYS A 255 10.73 -4.20 -19.52
CA LYS A 255 12.00 -3.92 -18.86
C LYS A 255 12.11 -2.46 -18.39
N GLU A 256 11.60 -1.50 -19.16
CA GLU A 256 11.62 -0.09 -18.76
C GLU A 256 10.77 0.13 -17.50
N TYR A 257 9.67 -0.60 -17.32
CA TYR A 257 8.89 -0.55 -16.07
C TYR A 257 9.67 -1.11 -14.88
N ASP A 258 10.35 -2.23 -15.05
CA ASP A 258 11.19 -2.82 -13.99
C ASP A 258 12.36 -1.90 -13.62
N ASP A 259 13.06 -1.34 -14.63
CA ASP A 259 14.15 -0.39 -14.41
C ASP A 259 13.61 0.86 -13.69
N PHE A 260 12.42 1.35 -14.05
CA PHE A 260 11.80 2.49 -13.40
C PHE A 260 11.36 2.21 -11.96
N TYR A 261 10.92 0.99 -11.66
CA TYR A 261 10.63 0.57 -10.30
C TYR A 261 11.87 0.68 -9.41
N HIS A 262 13.05 0.28 -9.90
CA HIS A 262 14.31 0.44 -9.17
C HIS A 262 14.76 1.91 -9.08
N VAL A 263 14.39 2.76 -10.05
CA VAL A 263 14.59 4.21 -9.94
C VAL A 263 13.77 4.77 -8.77
N LEU A 264 12.51 4.34 -8.60
CA LEU A 264 11.67 4.78 -7.48
C LEU A 264 12.14 4.21 -6.13
N TYR A 265 12.61 2.97 -6.12
CA TYR A 265 13.01 2.24 -4.91
C TYR A 265 14.42 1.63 -5.04
N PRO A 266 15.49 2.46 -5.01
CA PRO A 266 16.86 2.00 -5.28
C PRO A 266 17.41 1.01 -4.25
N MET A 267 16.83 0.98 -3.04
CA MET A 267 17.20 0.03 -1.99
C MET A 267 16.41 -1.30 -2.09
N ASN A 268 15.45 -1.38 -3.02
CA ASN A 268 14.68 -2.59 -3.26
C ASN A 268 15.26 -3.37 -4.44
N PHE A 269 15.76 -4.58 -4.14
CA PHE A 269 16.36 -5.47 -5.12
C PHE A 269 15.35 -6.44 -5.76
N GLU A 270 14.11 -6.46 -5.28
CA GLU A 270 13.06 -7.31 -5.84
C GLU A 270 12.42 -6.68 -7.07
N THR A 271 12.01 -7.51 -8.02
CA THR A 271 11.18 -7.08 -9.14
C THR A 271 9.69 -7.15 -8.76
N PRO A 272 8.87 -6.22 -9.28
CA PRO A 272 7.43 -6.28 -9.07
C PRO A 272 6.82 -7.49 -9.81
N LEU A 273 5.68 -7.98 -9.32
CA LEU A 273 4.93 -9.08 -9.95
C LEU A 273 4.34 -8.66 -11.30
N PHE A 274 3.84 -7.42 -11.36
CA PHE A 274 3.33 -6.73 -12.53
C PHE A 274 3.11 -5.25 -12.21
N HIS A 275 2.80 -4.47 -13.24
CA HIS A 275 2.52 -3.04 -13.15
C HIS A 275 1.15 -2.68 -13.77
N ILE A 276 0.63 -1.53 -13.37
CA ILE A 276 -0.58 -0.90 -13.91
C ILE A 276 -0.22 0.52 -14.30
N HIS A 277 -0.22 0.80 -15.60
CA HIS A 277 -0.06 2.16 -16.10
C HIS A 277 -1.42 2.86 -16.10
N LEU A 278 -1.51 3.95 -15.33
CA LEU A 278 -2.66 4.84 -15.26
C LEU A 278 -2.45 6.00 -16.25
N ASN A 279 -3.39 6.19 -17.16
CA ASN A 279 -3.37 7.32 -18.09
C ASN A 279 -4.80 7.75 -18.42
N VAL A 280 -5.21 8.89 -17.88
CA VAL A 280 -6.54 9.51 -18.04
C VAL A 280 -6.37 11.01 -18.16
N ASP A 281 -7.11 11.59 -19.10
CA ASP A 281 -7.23 13.03 -19.34
C ASP A 281 -8.67 13.56 -19.09
N TYR A 282 -9.68 12.68 -19.04
CA TYR A 282 -11.08 13.04 -18.74
C TYR A 282 -11.80 11.98 -17.88
N PRO A 283 -12.61 12.37 -16.87
CA PRO A 283 -13.02 13.73 -16.46
C PRO A 283 -12.03 14.43 -15.51
N PHE A 284 -10.86 13.85 -15.29
CA PHE A 284 -9.74 14.40 -14.51
C PHE A 284 -8.44 13.91 -15.16
N ASN A 285 -7.34 14.61 -14.91
CA ASN A 285 -6.02 14.24 -15.36
C ASN A 285 -5.34 13.37 -14.30
N LEU A 286 -5.02 12.14 -14.67
CA LEU A 286 -4.34 11.19 -13.81
C LEU A 286 -3.37 10.37 -14.66
N THR A 287 -2.08 10.53 -14.37
CA THR A 287 -1.04 9.66 -14.89
C THR A 287 -0.34 8.97 -13.73
N GLY A 288 0.27 7.82 -13.97
CA GLY A 288 0.98 7.12 -12.92
C GLY A 288 1.28 5.67 -13.27
N ILE A 289 2.10 5.04 -12.45
CA ILE A 289 2.38 3.62 -12.57
C ILE A 289 2.30 3.03 -11.17
N LEU A 290 1.43 2.05 -11.00
CA LEU A 290 1.33 1.27 -9.77
C LEU A 290 1.99 -0.09 -9.98
N TYR A 291 2.72 -0.56 -8.98
CA TYR A 291 3.43 -1.83 -8.98
C TYR A 291 2.90 -2.71 -7.87
N PHE A 292 2.71 -4.00 -8.18
CA PHE A 292 2.41 -5.03 -7.20
C PHE A 292 3.72 -5.63 -6.70
N PRO A 293 4.16 -5.34 -5.46
CA PRO A 293 5.39 -5.91 -4.92
C PRO A 293 5.21 -7.38 -4.53
N LYS A 294 6.30 -8.15 -4.49
CA LYS A 294 6.32 -9.47 -3.86
C LYS A 294 6.27 -9.33 -2.33
N ILE A 295 5.30 -9.98 -1.67
CA ILE A 295 5.21 -9.98 -0.20
C ILE A 295 6.05 -11.12 0.36
N LYS A 296 7.23 -10.81 0.90
CA LYS A 296 8.07 -11.82 1.58
C LYS A 296 7.62 -12.15 3.00
N ASN A 297 7.00 -11.19 3.69
CA ASN A 297 6.63 -11.33 5.09
C ASN A 297 5.21 -10.83 5.29
N ARG A 298 4.26 -11.77 5.45
CA ARG A 298 2.80 -11.48 5.58
C ARG A 298 2.47 -10.62 6.82
N TYR A 299 3.44 -10.38 7.70
CA TYR A 299 3.29 -9.61 8.94
C TYR A 299 3.82 -8.17 8.87
N GLU A 300 4.65 -7.82 7.88
CA GLU A 300 5.21 -6.45 7.73
C GLU A 300 4.56 -5.72 6.56
N PHE A 301 3.36 -5.20 6.78
CA PHE A 301 2.71 -4.30 5.82
C PHE A 301 3.35 -2.91 5.88
N GLN A 302 4.37 -2.67 5.05
CA GLN A 302 4.89 -1.33 4.85
C GLN A 302 3.89 -0.51 4.00
N ARG A 303 3.08 0.30 4.68
CA ARG A 303 2.14 1.24 4.03
C ARG A 303 2.86 2.44 3.41
N ASN A 304 2.17 3.16 2.53
CA ASN A 304 2.56 4.48 2.03
C ASN A 304 3.85 4.50 1.20
N LYS A 305 3.99 3.55 0.26
CA LYS A 305 5.10 3.55 -0.69
C LYS A 305 4.78 4.28 -1.99
N ILE A 306 3.53 4.67 -2.22
CA ILE A 306 3.12 5.38 -3.44
C ILE A 306 3.48 6.85 -3.31
N GLN A 307 4.27 7.36 -4.26
CA GLN A 307 4.63 8.76 -4.31
C GLN A 307 3.57 9.56 -5.07
N LEU A 308 3.05 10.63 -4.47
CA LEU A 308 2.15 11.58 -5.08
C LEU A 308 2.92 12.75 -5.67
N TYR A 309 2.64 13.05 -6.92
CA TYR A 309 3.12 14.18 -7.68
C TYR A 309 1.97 15.03 -8.18
N CYS A 310 2.28 16.29 -8.44
CA CYS A 310 1.43 17.20 -9.18
C CYS A 310 2.30 17.92 -10.20
N ASN A 311 2.06 17.65 -11.48
CA ASN A 311 2.88 18.14 -12.59
C ASN A 311 4.36 17.84 -12.35
N GLU A 312 4.68 16.58 -12.05
CA GLU A 312 6.04 16.09 -11.81
C GLU A 312 6.74 16.66 -10.57
N VAL A 313 6.07 17.51 -9.77
CA VAL A 313 6.57 17.98 -8.47
C VAL A 313 6.16 17.01 -7.37
N PHE A 314 7.13 16.53 -6.59
CA PHE A 314 6.84 15.65 -5.46
C PHE A 314 6.04 16.40 -4.38
N VAL A 315 4.90 15.81 -4.00
CA VAL A 315 4.01 16.35 -2.97
C VAL A 315 4.24 15.60 -1.66
N THR A 316 4.00 14.29 -1.65
CA THR A 316 4.08 13.42 -0.47
C THR A 316 4.07 11.95 -0.88
N ASP A 317 4.55 11.05 -0.04
CA ASP A 317 4.36 9.60 -0.14
C ASP A 317 3.18 9.08 0.74
N SER A 318 2.58 9.96 1.53
CA SER A 318 1.42 9.67 2.36
C SER A 318 0.11 9.87 1.57
N VAL A 319 -0.28 8.87 0.79
CA VAL A 319 -1.50 8.87 -0.04
C VAL A 319 -2.79 8.52 0.73
N GLU A 320 -2.77 8.61 2.05
CA GLU A 320 -3.93 8.37 2.92
C GLU A 320 -5.11 9.28 2.55
N GLY A 321 -6.27 8.67 2.27
CA GLY A 321 -7.48 9.39 1.86
C GLY A 321 -7.55 9.73 0.38
N ILE A 322 -6.49 9.49 -0.40
CA ILE A 322 -6.49 9.58 -1.87
C ILE A 322 -6.82 8.22 -2.48
N LEU A 323 -6.23 7.16 -1.93
CA LEU A 323 -6.49 5.78 -2.34
C LEU A 323 -7.28 5.02 -1.28
N PRO A 324 -8.02 3.97 -1.68
CA PRO A 324 -8.57 3.01 -0.73
C PRO A 324 -7.43 2.33 0.05
N GLU A 325 -7.70 1.99 1.32
CA GLU A 325 -6.67 1.45 2.22
C GLU A 325 -6.02 0.16 1.69
N PHE A 326 -6.80 -0.73 1.06
CA PHE A 326 -6.26 -1.98 0.50
C PHE A 326 -5.28 -1.78 -0.67
N LEU A 327 -5.31 -0.62 -1.34
CA LEU A 327 -4.35 -0.26 -2.39
C LEU A 327 -3.12 0.48 -1.84
N SER A 328 -3.13 0.88 -0.56
CA SER A 328 -2.00 1.61 0.07
C SER A 328 -0.72 0.77 0.20
N MET A 329 -0.84 -0.55 0.03
CA MET A 329 0.25 -1.52 0.05
C MET A 329 0.94 -1.64 -1.31
N LEU A 330 0.36 -1.08 -2.38
CA LEU A 330 1.02 -1.02 -3.68
C LEU A 330 2.19 -0.05 -3.63
N HIS A 331 3.09 -0.22 -4.57
CA HIS A 331 4.18 0.71 -4.81
C HIS A 331 3.87 1.53 -6.07
N GLY A 332 4.61 2.61 -6.27
CA GLY A 332 4.62 3.35 -7.51
C GLY A 332 4.42 4.83 -7.33
N VAL A 333 3.78 5.42 -8.32
CA VAL A 333 3.67 6.87 -8.48
C VAL A 333 2.32 7.25 -9.07
N ILE A 334 1.76 8.33 -8.55
CA ILE A 334 0.55 8.97 -9.06
C ILE A 334 0.87 10.43 -9.28
N ASP A 335 0.54 10.94 -10.47
CA ASP A 335 0.70 12.34 -10.85
C ASP A 335 -0.65 12.89 -11.34
N SER A 336 -1.20 13.85 -10.59
CA SER A 336 -2.49 14.46 -10.90
C SER A 336 -2.55 15.91 -10.43
N PRO A 337 -2.81 16.88 -11.33
CA PRO A 337 -3.05 18.27 -10.95
C PRO A 337 -4.43 18.49 -10.31
N ASP A 338 -5.35 17.52 -10.44
CA ASP A 338 -6.72 17.60 -9.92
C ASP A 338 -6.83 17.25 -8.43
N ILE A 339 -5.72 16.87 -7.77
CA ILE A 339 -5.66 16.59 -6.33
C ILE A 339 -5.29 17.86 -5.56
N PRO A 340 -6.14 18.35 -4.64
CA PRO A 340 -5.87 19.60 -3.90
C PRO A 340 -4.64 19.48 -2.98
N LEU A 341 -3.61 20.29 -3.20
CA LEU A 341 -2.31 20.14 -2.49
C LEU A 341 -2.28 20.69 -1.06
N ASN A 342 -3.17 21.63 -0.72
CA ASN A 342 -3.02 22.50 0.45
C ASN A 342 -4.10 22.31 1.53
N VAL A 343 -4.72 21.14 1.60
CA VAL A 343 -5.88 20.94 2.49
C VAL A 343 -5.69 19.76 3.41
N SER A 344 -6.28 19.85 4.62
CA SER A 344 -6.20 18.81 5.65
C SER A 344 -6.64 17.44 5.11
N ARG A 345 -6.09 16.36 5.66
CA ARG A 345 -6.44 14.97 5.27
C ARG A 345 -7.96 14.72 5.25
N SER A 346 -8.69 15.28 6.22
CA SER A 346 -10.16 15.22 6.30
C SER A 346 -10.89 15.89 5.14
N PHE A 347 -10.27 16.89 4.51
CA PHE A 347 -10.83 17.56 3.34
C PHE A 347 -10.58 16.74 2.08
N LEU A 348 -9.37 16.19 1.90
CA LEU A 348 -9.03 15.33 0.77
C LEU A 348 -9.99 14.14 0.63
N GLN A 349 -10.32 13.47 1.74
CA GLN A 349 -11.27 12.36 1.74
C GLN A 349 -12.70 12.74 1.31
N ASN A 350 -13.08 14.01 1.49
CA ASN A 350 -14.41 14.51 1.15
C ASN A 350 -14.48 15.15 -0.24
N ASP A 351 -13.32 15.39 -0.87
CA ASP A 351 -13.21 15.98 -2.18
C ASP A 351 -13.80 15.05 -3.27
N GLN A 352 -14.57 15.63 -4.19
CA GLN A 352 -15.25 14.85 -5.23
C GLN A 352 -14.28 14.32 -6.29
N ASN A 353 -13.22 15.06 -6.63
CA ASN A 353 -12.22 14.62 -7.60
C ASN A 353 -11.38 13.50 -7.01
N VAL A 354 -10.98 13.63 -5.75
CA VAL A 354 -10.26 12.55 -5.04
C VAL A 354 -11.08 11.25 -5.02
N LYS A 355 -12.38 11.32 -4.72
CA LYS A 355 -13.26 10.13 -4.78
C LYS A 355 -13.37 9.52 -6.18
N LYS A 356 -13.43 10.35 -7.23
CA LYS A 356 -13.47 9.88 -8.62
C LYS A 356 -12.15 9.22 -9.04
N ILE A 357 -11.01 9.82 -8.69
CA ILE A 357 -9.67 9.29 -8.91
C ILE A 357 -9.52 7.95 -8.20
N SER A 358 -9.84 7.90 -6.91
CA SER A 358 -9.83 6.69 -6.08
C SER A 358 -10.63 5.55 -6.73
N GLY A 359 -11.89 5.82 -7.10
CA GLY A 359 -12.75 4.83 -7.75
C GLY A 359 -12.25 4.38 -9.14
N TYR A 360 -11.61 5.27 -9.90
CA TYR A 360 -10.99 4.93 -11.18
C TYR A 360 -9.76 4.03 -11.00
N ILE A 361 -8.89 4.32 -10.03
CA ILE A 361 -7.73 3.50 -9.74
C ILE A 361 -8.18 2.10 -9.30
N THR A 362 -9.15 2.01 -8.37
CA THR A 362 -9.79 0.73 -7.99
C THR A 362 -10.31 -0.03 -9.19
N LYS A 363 -10.96 0.67 -10.13
CA LYS A 363 -11.43 0.08 -11.38
C LYS A 363 -10.29 -0.47 -12.24
N LYS A 364 -9.23 0.31 -12.43
CA LYS A 364 -8.08 -0.11 -13.24
C LYS A 364 -7.32 -1.27 -12.65
N VAL A 365 -7.18 -1.32 -11.33
CA VAL A 365 -6.60 -2.47 -10.63
C VAL A 365 -7.43 -3.74 -10.89
N ALA A 366 -8.75 -3.67 -10.70
CA ALA A 366 -9.62 -4.82 -10.97
C ALA A 366 -9.58 -5.25 -12.45
N GLU A 367 -9.61 -4.30 -13.39
CA GLU A 367 -9.50 -4.60 -14.82
C GLU A 367 -8.18 -5.29 -15.17
N LYS A 368 -7.05 -4.84 -14.58
CA LYS A 368 -5.75 -5.46 -14.85
C LYS A 368 -5.65 -6.87 -14.28
N LEU A 369 -6.16 -7.10 -13.07
CA LEU A 369 -6.20 -8.44 -12.47
C LEU A 369 -7.06 -9.40 -13.32
N GLU A 370 -8.23 -8.94 -13.79
CA GLU A 370 -9.08 -9.72 -14.69
C GLU A 370 -8.37 -9.99 -16.05
N GLU A 371 -7.63 -9.03 -16.59
CA GLU A 371 -6.84 -9.18 -17.82
C GLU A 371 -5.73 -10.24 -17.64
N LEU A 372 -4.96 -10.15 -16.55
CA LEU A 372 -3.87 -11.09 -16.25
C LEU A 372 -4.41 -12.52 -16.13
N PHE A 373 -5.49 -12.69 -15.35
CA PHE A 373 -6.16 -13.98 -15.20
C PHE A 373 -6.62 -14.57 -16.55
N LYS A 374 -7.20 -13.75 -17.42
CA LYS A 374 -7.69 -14.22 -18.75
C LYS A 374 -6.57 -14.48 -19.74
N LYS A 375 -5.47 -13.72 -19.68
CA LYS A 375 -4.35 -13.81 -20.61
C LYS A 375 -3.52 -15.07 -20.36
N ASP A 376 -3.19 -15.33 -19.09
CA ASP A 376 -2.37 -16.47 -18.69
C ASP A 376 -2.76 -16.89 -17.27
N ARG A 377 -3.68 -17.87 -17.19
CA ARG A 377 -4.15 -18.40 -15.91
C ARG A 377 -3.04 -19.11 -15.14
N GLU A 378 -2.14 -19.82 -15.81
CA GLU A 378 -1.09 -20.59 -15.13
C GLU A 378 -0.07 -19.66 -14.46
N ASP A 379 0.33 -18.58 -15.13
CA ASP A 379 1.16 -17.53 -14.53
C ASP A 379 0.43 -16.80 -13.40
N TYR A 380 -0.87 -16.53 -13.55
CA TYR A 380 -1.68 -15.90 -12.51
C TYR A 380 -1.80 -16.77 -11.25
N GLU A 381 -2.02 -18.08 -11.40
CA GLU A 381 -2.05 -19.06 -10.29
C GLU A 381 -0.71 -19.11 -9.54
N LYS A 382 0.44 -19.06 -10.26
CA LYS A 382 1.77 -19.01 -9.63
C LYS A 382 1.99 -17.76 -8.77
N LYS A 383 1.30 -16.65 -9.08
CA LYS A 383 1.37 -15.38 -8.35
C LYS A 383 0.27 -15.24 -7.30
N TRP A 384 -0.71 -16.15 -7.27
CA TRP A 384 -1.92 -16.03 -6.46
C TRP A 384 -1.60 -15.84 -4.98
N ASP A 385 -0.73 -16.68 -4.43
CA ASP A 385 -0.39 -16.67 -3.00
C ASP A 385 0.30 -15.36 -2.56
N ASP A 386 0.90 -14.60 -3.49
CA ASP A 386 1.47 -13.26 -3.23
C ASP A 386 0.41 -12.14 -3.31
N ILE A 387 -0.62 -12.31 -4.16
CA ILE A 387 -1.63 -11.26 -4.43
C ILE A 387 -2.96 -11.47 -3.69
N SER A 388 -3.25 -12.67 -3.21
CA SER A 388 -4.55 -13.03 -2.64
C SER A 388 -4.93 -12.12 -1.49
N VAL A 389 -3.98 -11.80 -0.61
CA VAL A 389 -4.19 -10.90 0.53
C VAL A 389 -4.67 -9.50 0.10
N PHE A 390 -4.19 -8.97 -1.03
CA PHE A 390 -4.65 -7.68 -1.54
C PHE A 390 -6.07 -7.78 -2.08
N ILE A 391 -6.38 -8.87 -2.77
CA ILE A 391 -7.67 -9.09 -3.40
C ILE A 391 -8.71 -9.32 -2.30
N GLU A 392 -8.47 -10.24 -1.37
CA GLU A 392 -9.31 -10.50 -0.20
C GLU A 392 -9.54 -9.23 0.62
N TYR A 393 -8.49 -8.46 0.91
CA TYR A 393 -8.65 -7.19 1.63
C TYR A 393 -9.53 -6.21 0.85
N GLY A 394 -9.31 -6.06 -0.46
CA GLY A 394 -10.15 -5.24 -1.32
C GLY A 394 -11.61 -5.70 -1.33
N MET A 395 -11.86 -7.01 -1.36
CA MET A 395 -13.19 -7.60 -1.32
C MET A 395 -13.89 -7.30 0.01
N ILE A 396 -13.19 -7.44 1.14
CA ILE A 396 -13.71 -7.14 2.48
C ILE A 396 -14.00 -5.64 2.64
N ALA A 397 -13.12 -4.77 2.13
CA ALA A 397 -13.19 -3.33 2.34
C ALA A 397 -14.14 -2.59 1.38
N ASP A 398 -14.35 -3.10 0.15
CA ASP A 398 -15.14 -2.43 -0.88
C ASP A 398 -16.06 -3.41 -1.63
N SER A 399 -17.37 -3.26 -1.45
CA SER A 399 -18.37 -4.13 -2.07
C SER A 399 -18.40 -4.09 -3.60
N LYS A 400 -18.07 -2.94 -4.21
CA LYS A 400 -17.99 -2.81 -5.68
C LYS A 400 -16.72 -3.46 -6.23
N PHE A 401 -15.62 -3.40 -5.47
CA PHE A 401 -14.44 -4.19 -5.80
C PHE A 401 -14.74 -5.67 -5.68
N PHE A 402 -15.46 -6.11 -4.63
CA PHE A 402 -15.91 -7.49 -4.46
C PHE A 402 -16.63 -8.00 -5.72
N GLU A 403 -17.67 -7.30 -6.20
CA GLU A 403 -18.43 -7.69 -7.40
C GLU A 403 -17.56 -7.87 -8.65
N ARG A 404 -16.43 -7.17 -8.76
CA ARG A 404 -15.48 -7.33 -9.88
C ARG A 404 -14.51 -8.47 -9.65
N ALA A 405 -14.00 -8.56 -8.42
CA ALA A 405 -13.02 -9.55 -8.00
C ALA A 405 -13.54 -10.98 -8.06
N GLU A 406 -14.86 -11.18 -7.95
CA GLU A 406 -15.49 -12.51 -8.08
C GLU A 406 -15.09 -13.28 -9.34
N LYS A 407 -14.72 -12.59 -10.42
CA LYS A 407 -14.35 -13.19 -11.70
C LYS A 407 -12.92 -13.72 -11.76
N PHE A 408 -12.05 -13.26 -10.88
CA PHE A 408 -10.60 -13.56 -10.92
C PHE A 408 -10.04 -13.95 -9.55
N MET A 409 -10.86 -13.93 -8.50
CA MET A 409 -10.54 -14.48 -7.19
C MET A 409 -10.49 -16.00 -7.29
N LEU A 410 -9.45 -16.60 -6.69
CA LEU A 410 -9.24 -18.03 -6.71
C LEU A 410 -9.34 -18.61 -5.29
N PHE A 411 -10.10 -19.68 -5.20
CA PHE A 411 -10.03 -20.64 -4.12
C PHE A 411 -8.91 -21.66 -4.41
N LYS A 412 -8.14 -22.01 -3.38
CA LYS A 412 -7.16 -23.09 -3.42
C LYS A 412 -7.69 -24.26 -2.63
N ASP A 413 -7.67 -25.46 -3.18
CA ASP A 413 -8.01 -26.67 -2.44
C ASP A 413 -6.80 -27.29 -1.72
N THR A 414 -7.07 -28.29 -0.88
CA THR A 414 -6.02 -29.03 -0.15
C THR A 414 -5.10 -29.87 -1.04
N ASP A 415 -5.41 -30.04 -2.34
CA ASP A 415 -4.54 -30.67 -3.34
C ASP A 415 -3.72 -29.64 -4.13
N GLY A 416 -3.85 -28.34 -3.81
CA GLY A 416 -3.13 -27.25 -4.45
C GLY A 416 -3.71 -26.80 -5.79
N LYS A 417 -4.96 -27.18 -6.11
CA LYS A 417 -5.66 -26.74 -7.33
C LYS A 417 -6.40 -25.43 -7.08
N TYR A 418 -6.41 -24.58 -8.11
CA TYR A 418 -7.06 -23.28 -8.07
C TYR A 418 -8.38 -23.27 -8.85
N TYR A 419 -9.40 -22.67 -8.24
CA TYR A 419 -10.75 -22.55 -8.79
C TYR A 419 -11.24 -21.12 -8.66
N THR A 420 -11.84 -20.56 -9.70
CA THR A 420 -12.67 -19.37 -9.51
C THR A 420 -13.86 -19.69 -8.60
N ILE A 421 -14.49 -18.66 -8.03
CA ILE A 421 -15.69 -18.82 -7.20
C ILE A 421 -16.79 -19.61 -7.95
N GLU A 422 -16.99 -19.31 -9.24
CA GLU A 422 -17.99 -20.00 -10.07
C GLU A 422 -17.61 -21.46 -10.33
N GLU A 423 -16.34 -21.73 -10.65
CA GLU A 423 -15.84 -23.09 -10.86
C GLU A 423 -15.95 -23.94 -9.60
N TYR A 424 -15.59 -23.38 -8.45
CA TYR A 424 -15.70 -24.08 -7.18
C TYR A 424 -17.15 -24.36 -6.83
N LYS A 425 -18.06 -23.37 -7.00
CA LYS A 425 -19.50 -23.55 -6.78
C LYS A 425 -20.04 -24.72 -7.60
N LYS A 426 -19.69 -24.82 -8.89
CA LYS A 426 -20.07 -25.94 -9.77
C LYS A 426 -19.45 -27.26 -9.35
N LEU A 427 -18.21 -27.26 -8.86
CA LEU A 427 -17.56 -28.48 -8.38
C LEU A 427 -18.32 -29.12 -7.21
N ILE A 428 -18.84 -28.29 -6.30
CA ILE A 428 -19.41 -28.77 -5.04
C ILE A 428 -20.95 -28.81 -5.01
N GLU A 429 -21.63 -28.24 -6.02
CA GLU A 429 -23.09 -28.08 -6.01
C GLU A 429 -23.90 -29.37 -5.97
N GLU A 430 -23.35 -30.47 -6.48
CA GLU A 430 -24.04 -31.76 -6.50
C GLU A 430 -23.88 -32.48 -5.16
N ASN A 431 -22.67 -32.47 -4.58
CA ASN A 431 -22.34 -33.34 -3.46
C ASN A 431 -22.34 -32.62 -2.10
N GLN A 432 -22.10 -31.31 -2.03
CA GLN A 432 -21.93 -30.59 -0.75
C GLN A 432 -23.10 -29.68 -0.37
N LYS A 433 -24.33 -30.09 -0.70
CA LYS A 433 -25.55 -29.43 -0.17
C LYS A 433 -26.03 -30.11 1.10
N ASN A 434 -26.37 -29.33 2.11
CA ASN A 434 -27.02 -29.86 3.31
C ASN A 434 -28.54 -30.06 3.09
N LYS A 435 -29.23 -30.59 4.10
CA LYS A 435 -30.69 -30.82 4.12
C LYS A 435 -31.52 -29.58 3.82
N ASP A 436 -31.01 -28.39 4.13
CA ASP A 436 -31.67 -27.10 3.88
C ASP A 436 -31.37 -26.57 2.46
N ASN A 437 -30.77 -27.41 1.60
CA ASN A 437 -30.34 -27.09 0.25
C ASN A 437 -29.31 -25.95 0.17
N ARG A 438 -28.61 -25.67 1.27
CA ARG A 438 -27.51 -24.70 1.32
C ARG A 438 -26.19 -25.36 0.93
N LEU A 439 -25.39 -24.63 0.18
CA LEU A 439 -24.07 -25.11 -0.25
C LEU A 439 -23.05 -24.95 0.88
N VAL A 440 -22.38 -26.04 1.25
CA VAL A 440 -21.41 -26.08 2.34
C VAL A 440 -19.99 -26.09 1.77
N TYR A 441 -19.24 -25.03 2.02
CA TYR A 441 -17.84 -24.89 1.65
C TYR A 441 -16.98 -25.46 2.78
N LEU A 442 -16.50 -26.69 2.61
CA LEU A 442 -15.57 -27.28 3.56
C LEU A 442 -14.19 -26.62 3.41
N TYR A 443 -13.55 -26.30 4.52
CA TYR A 443 -12.20 -25.74 4.52
C TYR A 443 -11.32 -26.23 5.66
N ALA A 444 -10.02 -26.19 5.43
CA ALA A 444 -8.94 -26.43 6.37
C ALA A 444 -8.09 -25.16 6.46
N THR A 445 -7.44 -24.90 7.60
CA THR A 445 -6.44 -23.83 7.75
C THR A 445 -5.03 -24.38 7.91
N ASP A 446 -4.90 -25.69 8.13
CA ASP A 446 -3.62 -26.39 8.24
C ASP A 446 -3.82 -27.81 7.72
N ALA A 447 -3.16 -28.13 6.60
CA ALA A 447 -3.33 -29.43 5.94
C ALA A 447 -2.74 -30.59 6.76
N ASP A 448 -1.71 -30.34 7.57
CA ASP A 448 -1.02 -31.36 8.34
C ASP A 448 -1.76 -31.65 9.65
N GLU A 449 -2.15 -30.61 10.39
CA GLU A 449 -2.91 -30.78 11.64
C GLU A 449 -4.32 -31.36 11.39
N GLN A 450 -4.87 -31.13 10.21
CA GLN A 450 -6.23 -31.54 9.86
C GLN A 450 -6.29 -32.69 8.85
N TYR A 451 -5.15 -33.35 8.59
CA TYR A 451 -5.03 -34.39 7.57
C TYR A 451 -6.13 -35.45 7.63
N SER A 452 -6.38 -36.04 8.81
CA SER A 452 -7.41 -37.07 8.98
C SER A 452 -8.83 -36.55 8.69
N ASN A 453 -9.13 -35.29 9.03
CA ASN A 453 -10.41 -34.68 8.74
C ASN A 453 -10.59 -34.42 7.23
N ILE A 454 -9.52 -34.00 6.55
CA ILE A 454 -9.48 -33.79 5.11
C ILE A 454 -9.69 -35.12 4.37
N GLU A 455 -8.98 -36.18 4.75
CA GLU A 455 -9.12 -37.50 4.13
C GLU A 455 -10.53 -38.08 4.30
N ASN A 456 -11.14 -37.93 5.48
CA ASN A 456 -12.52 -38.35 5.73
C ASN A 456 -13.54 -37.58 4.86
N ALA A 457 -13.29 -36.29 4.58
CA ALA A 457 -14.12 -35.52 3.65
C ALA A 457 -13.94 -36.00 2.20
N LYS A 458 -12.68 -36.22 1.78
CA LYS A 458 -12.35 -36.73 0.45
C LYS A 458 -12.91 -38.13 0.19
N SER A 459 -12.91 -39.01 1.19
CA SER A 459 -13.49 -40.36 1.06
C SER A 459 -15.00 -40.34 0.82
N LYS A 460 -15.68 -39.25 1.18
CA LYS A 460 -17.11 -39.00 0.87
C LYS A 460 -17.33 -38.26 -0.45
N GLY A 461 -16.26 -38.02 -1.22
CA GLY A 461 -16.31 -37.30 -2.49
C GLY A 461 -16.45 -35.79 -2.34
N TYR A 462 -16.14 -35.23 -1.16
CA TYR A 462 -16.13 -33.79 -0.94
C TYR A 462 -14.77 -33.18 -1.25
N ASN A 463 -14.78 -31.93 -1.73
CA ASN A 463 -13.60 -31.09 -1.87
C ASN A 463 -13.47 -30.17 -0.65
N VAL A 464 -12.22 -29.91 -0.26
CA VAL A 464 -11.87 -29.10 0.92
C VAL A 464 -10.92 -28.00 0.50
N LEU A 465 -11.30 -26.75 0.78
CA LEU A 465 -10.49 -25.56 0.59
C LEU A 465 -9.32 -25.50 1.57
N LEU A 466 -8.19 -24.96 1.15
CA LEU A 466 -7.13 -24.51 2.04
C LEU A 466 -7.26 -23.00 2.23
N MET A 467 -7.65 -22.59 3.43
CA MET A 467 -7.86 -21.21 3.88
C MET A 467 -6.91 -20.92 5.06
N ASP A 468 -5.62 -20.83 4.76
CA ASP A 468 -4.52 -20.57 5.70
C ASP A 468 -4.06 -19.09 5.71
N GLY A 469 -4.78 -18.23 4.98
CA GLY A 469 -4.57 -16.81 4.88
C GLY A 469 -5.02 -16.06 6.13
N ILE A 470 -4.33 -14.96 6.43
CA ILE A 470 -4.63 -14.10 7.58
C ILE A 470 -6.01 -13.42 7.48
N LEU A 471 -6.53 -13.20 6.27
CA LEU A 471 -7.81 -12.52 6.05
C LEU A 471 -8.97 -13.49 5.81
N ASP A 472 -8.71 -14.80 5.74
CA ASP A 472 -9.71 -15.78 5.34
C ASP A 472 -10.93 -15.81 6.27
N SER A 473 -10.74 -15.67 7.58
CA SER A 473 -11.85 -15.61 8.54
C SER A 473 -12.79 -14.42 8.29
N HIS A 474 -12.22 -13.26 7.95
CA HIS A 474 -12.96 -12.05 7.59
C HIS A 474 -13.62 -12.19 6.21
N PHE A 475 -12.90 -12.76 5.25
CA PHE A 475 -13.40 -13.04 3.90
C PHE A 475 -14.61 -13.98 3.94
N ILE A 476 -14.49 -15.11 4.64
CA ILE A 476 -15.57 -16.09 4.85
C ILE A 476 -16.82 -15.40 5.42
N SER A 477 -16.65 -14.60 6.47
CA SER A 477 -17.77 -13.89 7.11
C SER A 477 -18.45 -12.91 6.16
N THR A 478 -17.66 -12.21 5.35
CA THR A 478 -18.17 -11.26 4.34
C THR A 478 -18.88 -12.00 3.20
N TYR A 479 -18.33 -13.13 2.77
CA TYR A 479 -18.91 -13.97 1.72
C TYR A 479 -20.27 -14.54 2.16
N GLU A 480 -20.36 -15.15 3.35
CA GLU A 480 -21.62 -15.66 3.91
C GLU A 480 -22.67 -14.56 4.10
N GLN A 481 -22.26 -13.37 4.54
CA GLN A 481 -23.17 -12.23 4.68
C GLN A 481 -23.72 -11.77 3.33
N LYS A 482 -22.92 -11.83 2.27
CA LYS A 482 -23.32 -11.47 0.91
C LYS A 482 -24.19 -12.54 0.26
N TYR A 483 -23.86 -13.81 0.49
CA TYR A 483 -24.47 -14.99 -0.14
C TYR A 483 -25.17 -15.87 0.91
N GLY A 484 -26.45 -15.58 1.16
CA GLY A 484 -27.25 -16.32 2.16
C GLY A 484 -27.61 -17.76 1.80
N ASP A 485 -27.27 -18.23 0.59
CA ASP A 485 -27.47 -19.61 0.11
C ASP A 485 -26.29 -20.54 0.42
N CYS A 486 -25.27 -20.06 1.12
CA CYS A 486 -24.08 -20.83 1.47
C CYS A 486 -23.66 -20.70 2.93
N SER A 487 -22.81 -21.62 3.35
CA SER A 487 -22.10 -21.60 4.63
C SER A 487 -20.73 -22.22 4.47
N PHE A 488 -19.75 -21.72 5.19
CA PHE A 488 -18.43 -22.32 5.32
C PHE A 488 -18.39 -23.16 6.59
N ALA A 489 -17.71 -24.30 6.52
CA ALA A 489 -17.55 -25.18 7.67
C ALA A 489 -16.14 -25.76 7.70
N ARG A 490 -15.43 -25.54 8.79
CA ARG A 490 -14.08 -26.05 8.98
C ARG A 490 -14.12 -27.56 9.20
N VAL A 491 -13.24 -28.32 8.57
CA VAL A 491 -13.29 -29.80 8.57
C VAL A 491 -13.14 -30.45 9.96
N ASP A 492 -12.66 -29.72 10.97
CA ASP A 492 -12.51 -30.17 12.35
C ASP A 492 -13.54 -29.56 13.32
N SER A 493 -14.51 -28.78 12.83
CA SER A 493 -15.52 -28.15 13.68
C SER A 493 -16.70 -29.05 14.02
N ALA A 494 -16.84 -30.17 13.32
CA ALA A 494 -17.73 -31.27 13.66
C ALA A 494 -17.32 -32.53 12.87
N SER A 495 -18.00 -33.65 13.14
CA SER A 495 -17.90 -34.82 12.28
C SER A 495 -18.44 -34.50 10.88
N ILE A 496 -17.88 -35.13 9.85
CA ILE A 496 -18.20 -34.80 8.46
C ILE A 496 -19.70 -34.95 8.12
N ASP A 497 -20.41 -35.91 8.74
CA ASP A 497 -21.86 -36.09 8.59
C ASP A 497 -22.68 -34.95 9.19
N LYS A 498 -22.15 -34.26 10.21
CA LYS A 498 -22.78 -33.08 10.81
C LYS A 498 -22.45 -31.80 10.04
N LEU A 499 -21.28 -31.74 9.41
CA LEU A 499 -20.90 -30.60 8.57
C LEU A 499 -21.79 -30.51 7.33
N ILE A 500 -22.15 -31.66 6.75
CA ILE A 500 -23.08 -31.75 5.61
C ILE A 500 -24.15 -32.79 5.94
N GLU A 501 -25.13 -32.39 6.77
CA GLU A 501 -26.27 -33.26 7.10
C GLU A 501 -27.16 -33.48 5.87
N LYS A 502 -27.34 -34.73 5.43
CA LYS A 502 -28.35 -35.11 4.43
C LYS A 502 -29.66 -35.53 5.11
N GLU A 503 -30.78 -35.50 4.37
CA GLU A 503 -32.09 -35.91 4.92
C GLU A 503 -32.09 -37.37 5.42
N ASP A 504 -31.29 -38.24 4.78
CA ASP A 504 -31.19 -39.68 5.09
C ASP A 504 -30.20 -40.01 6.23
N ASP A 505 -29.48 -39.03 6.79
CA ASP A 505 -28.39 -39.27 7.77
C ASP A 505 -28.86 -39.44 9.23
N LYS A 506 -30.18 -39.45 9.49
CA LYS A 506 -30.69 -39.71 10.85
C LYS A 506 -30.52 -41.17 11.24
N LYS A 507 -29.33 -41.52 11.72
CA LYS A 507 -29.06 -42.80 12.38
C LYS A 507 -29.65 -42.78 13.79
N GLU A 508 -30.49 -43.76 14.10
CA GLU A 508 -30.96 -43.96 15.48
C GLU A 508 -29.78 -44.34 16.38
N SER A 509 -29.83 -43.87 17.62
CA SER A 509 -28.80 -44.14 18.63
C SER A 509 -28.96 -45.55 19.18
N LYS A 510 -27.88 -46.34 19.22
CA LYS A 510 -27.87 -47.65 19.90
C LYS A 510 -27.99 -47.55 21.43
N LEU A 511 -27.68 -46.39 22.00
CA LEU A 511 -27.84 -46.10 23.43
C LEU A 511 -29.18 -45.42 23.71
N ASN A 512 -29.87 -45.86 24.76
CA ASN A 512 -31.03 -45.16 25.32
C ASN A 512 -30.61 -43.98 26.23
N ASP A 513 -31.56 -43.15 26.65
CA ASP A 513 -31.26 -41.92 27.41
C ASP A 513 -30.62 -42.20 28.79
N GLU A 514 -30.99 -43.30 29.45
CA GLU A 514 -30.41 -43.69 30.74
C GLU A 514 -28.95 -44.15 30.59
N GLN A 515 -28.67 -44.94 29.56
CA GLN A 515 -27.30 -45.38 29.24
C GLN A 515 -26.42 -44.20 28.81
N LYS A 516 -26.96 -43.26 28.03
CA LYS A 516 -26.24 -42.02 27.67
C LYS A 516 -25.86 -41.22 28.90
N GLU A 517 -26.79 -41.04 29.85
CA GLU A 517 -26.51 -40.30 31.08
C GLU A 517 -25.45 -40.98 31.95
N ASN A 518 -25.47 -42.32 32.04
CA ASN A 518 -24.47 -43.09 32.78
C ASN A 518 -23.07 -42.97 32.14
N VAL A 519 -22.97 -43.16 30.82
CA VAL A 519 -21.70 -43.01 30.09
C VAL A 519 -21.19 -41.56 30.18
N LYS A 520 -22.09 -40.56 30.09
CA LYS A 520 -21.74 -39.15 30.25
C LYS A 520 -21.09 -38.87 31.59
N LYS A 521 -21.69 -39.34 32.69
CA LYS A 521 -21.15 -39.19 34.05
C LYS A 521 -19.78 -39.85 34.20
N ALA A 522 -19.60 -41.03 33.62
CA ALA A 522 -18.32 -41.73 33.65
C ALA A 522 -17.20 -40.93 32.95
N PHE A 523 -17.48 -40.36 31.77
CA PHE A 523 -16.55 -39.45 31.08
C PHE A 523 -16.27 -38.20 31.93
N GLU A 524 -17.33 -37.57 32.40
CA GLU A 524 -17.28 -36.37 33.22
C GLU A 524 -16.42 -36.52 34.50
N ASN A 525 -16.34 -37.72 35.09
CA ASN A 525 -15.50 -37.97 36.26
C ASN A 525 -14.00 -37.99 35.95
N ILE A 526 -13.61 -38.21 34.69
CA ILE A 526 -12.21 -38.37 34.27
C ILE A 526 -11.69 -37.10 33.58
N ILE A 527 -12.53 -36.45 32.78
CA ILE A 527 -12.13 -35.33 31.94
C ILE A 527 -12.01 -34.02 32.74
N ASN A 528 -11.28 -33.06 32.19
CA ASN A 528 -11.29 -31.69 32.72
C ASN A 528 -12.59 -30.96 32.32
N LYS A 529 -13.58 -30.95 33.21
CA LYS A 529 -14.90 -30.28 33.01
C LYS A 529 -14.83 -28.77 32.77
N VAL A 530 -13.70 -28.12 33.08
CA VAL A 530 -13.51 -26.69 32.80
C VAL A 530 -13.25 -26.44 31.32
N THR A 531 -12.64 -27.42 30.65
CA THR A 531 -12.17 -27.31 29.26
C THR A 531 -13.02 -28.14 28.29
N TYR A 532 -13.66 -29.21 28.77
CA TYR A 532 -14.40 -30.15 27.92
C TYR A 532 -15.86 -30.34 28.37
N ASN A 533 -16.81 -30.25 27.42
CA ASN A 533 -18.20 -30.70 27.56
C ASN A 533 -18.43 -32.03 26.82
N VAL A 534 -19.28 -32.91 27.34
CA VAL A 534 -19.58 -34.22 26.73
C VAL A 534 -20.93 -34.17 26.01
N GLU A 535 -20.94 -34.55 24.73
CA GLU A 535 -22.13 -34.66 23.90
C GLU A 535 -22.15 -36.00 23.14
N PHE A 536 -23.34 -36.46 22.74
CA PHE A 536 -23.49 -37.69 21.96
C PHE A 536 -23.85 -37.38 20.52
N SER A 537 -23.35 -38.23 19.61
CA SER A 537 -23.76 -38.27 18.21
C SER A 537 -24.02 -39.71 17.77
N SER A 538 -24.98 -39.90 16.87
CA SER A 538 -25.25 -41.19 16.23
C SER A 538 -24.51 -41.24 14.89
N LEU A 539 -23.22 -41.61 14.89
CA LEU A 539 -22.41 -41.70 13.67
C LEU A 539 -22.38 -43.15 13.13
N SER A 540 -21.55 -43.44 12.13
CA SER A 540 -21.30 -44.82 11.69
C SER A 540 -20.62 -45.64 12.79
N GLU A 541 -20.79 -46.96 12.79
CA GLU A 541 -20.15 -47.84 13.79
C GLU A 541 -18.62 -47.85 13.66
N ASP A 542 -18.13 -47.64 12.43
CA ASP A 542 -16.71 -47.61 12.08
C ASP A 542 -16.04 -46.25 12.35
N ASP A 543 -16.83 -45.20 12.60
CA ASP A 543 -16.31 -43.87 12.93
C ASP A 543 -15.69 -43.88 14.34
N ALA A 544 -14.80 -42.91 14.60
CA ALA A 544 -14.08 -42.81 15.85
C ALA A 544 -15.03 -42.84 17.08
N PRO A 545 -14.66 -43.55 18.17
CA PRO A 545 -15.49 -43.63 19.38
C PRO A 545 -15.64 -42.28 20.09
N VAL A 546 -14.58 -41.46 20.07
CA VAL A 546 -14.53 -40.15 20.71
C VAL A 546 -13.80 -39.17 19.78
N GLU A 547 -14.41 -38.01 19.55
CA GLU A 547 -13.79 -36.91 18.82
C GLU A 547 -13.78 -35.64 19.68
N VAL A 548 -12.67 -34.89 19.63
CA VAL A 548 -12.60 -33.55 20.19
C VAL A 548 -13.01 -32.55 19.11
N ILE A 549 -14.08 -31.82 19.38
CA ILE A 549 -14.65 -30.79 18.51
C ILE A 549 -14.44 -29.43 19.15
N GLN A 550 -14.03 -28.44 18.35
CA GLN A 550 -14.00 -27.05 18.77
C GLN A 550 -15.11 -26.29 18.03
N ASN A 551 -15.91 -25.52 18.76
CA ASN A 551 -16.99 -24.74 18.15
C ASN A 551 -16.41 -23.69 17.18
N GLU A 552 -16.86 -23.75 15.92
CA GLU A 552 -16.34 -22.91 14.83
C GLU A 552 -16.60 -21.42 15.05
N PHE A 553 -17.80 -21.07 15.52
CA PHE A 553 -18.16 -19.68 15.79
C PHE A 553 -17.22 -19.06 16.83
N MET A 554 -16.98 -19.78 17.93
CA MET A 554 -16.05 -19.33 18.98
C MET A 554 -14.63 -19.16 18.45
N ARG A 555 -14.13 -20.09 17.63
CA ARG A 555 -12.79 -20.00 17.04
C ARG A 555 -12.68 -18.79 16.10
N ARG A 556 -13.60 -18.64 15.13
CA ARG A 556 -13.59 -17.50 14.19
C ARG A 556 -13.65 -16.16 14.93
N MET A 557 -14.47 -16.05 15.99
CA MET A 557 -14.53 -14.85 16.83
C MET A 557 -13.22 -14.56 17.57
N LYS A 558 -12.50 -15.61 18.00
CA LYS A 558 -11.19 -15.49 18.64
C LYS A 558 -10.14 -15.00 17.64
N ASP A 559 -10.11 -15.58 16.44
CA ASP A 559 -9.18 -15.22 15.36
C ASP A 559 -9.42 -13.75 14.91
N MET A 560 -10.68 -13.35 14.70
CA MET A 560 -11.05 -11.97 14.40
C MET A 560 -10.67 -10.99 15.53
N SER A 561 -10.82 -11.40 16.79
CA SER A 561 -10.46 -10.57 17.95
C SER A 561 -8.95 -10.37 18.07
N ALA A 562 -8.15 -11.41 17.80
CA ALA A 562 -6.69 -11.34 17.81
C ALA A 562 -6.13 -10.37 16.76
N MET A 563 -6.84 -10.20 15.64
CA MET A 563 -6.47 -9.26 14.56
C MET A 563 -7.07 -7.85 14.71
N GLY A 564 -7.77 -7.57 15.81
CA GLY A 564 -8.30 -6.22 16.11
C GLY A 564 -9.69 -5.91 15.52
N GLY A 565 -10.35 -6.86 14.87
CA GLY A 565 -11.66 -6.69 14.23
C GLY A 565 -12.87 -7.14 15.07
N GLY A 566 -12.67 -7.59 16.31
CA GLY A 566 -13.73 -8.09 17.21
C GLY A 566 -13.65 -7.53 18.62
N MET A 567 -14.73 -7.71 19.42
CA MET A 567 -14.73 -7.37 20.84
C MET A 567 -13.56 -8.06 21.55
N GLN A 568 -12.59 -7.31 22.10
CA GLN A 568 -11.37 -7.83 22.74
C GLN A 568 -11.61 -8.90 23.84
N MET A 569 -12.83 -8.95 24.37
CA MET A 569 -13.27 -9.96 25.34
C MET A 569 -13.14 -11.40 24.82
N TRP A 570 -13.29 -11.66 23.52
CA TRP A 570 -13.26 -13.02 22.97
C TRP A 570 -11.85 -13.58 22.85
N GLY A 571 -10.86 -12.77 22.46
CA GLY A 571 -9.46 -13.19 22.36
C GLY A 571 -8.87 -13.70 23.69
N SER A 572 -9.40 -13.25 24.82
CA SER A 572 -8.93 -13.60 26.17
C SER A 572 -9.67 -14.77 26.81
N MET A 573 -10.69 -15.34 26.15
CA MET A 573 -11.44 -16.48 26.67
C MET A 573 -10.60 -17.76 26.63
N PRO A 574 -10.67 -18.63 27.66
CA PRO A 574 -10.09 -19.97 27.60
C PRO A 574 -10.69 -20.78 26.45
N ASP A 575 -9.92 -21.72 25.89
CA ASP A 575 -10.46 -22.67 24.92
C ASP A 575 -11.46 -23.61 25.58
N SER A 576 -12.54 -23.90 24.87
CA SER A 576 -13.60 -24.85 25.26
C SER A 576 -13.83 -25.82 24.11
N TYR A 577 -13.93 -27.10 24.42
CA TYR A 577 -14.03 -28.19 23.44
C TYR A 577 -15.16 -29.16 23.78
N THR A 578 -15.88 -29.63 22.79
CA THR A 578 -16.85 -30.72 22.93
C THR A 578 -16.18 -32.06 22.69
N LEU A 579 -16.22 -32.96 23.67
CA LEU A 579 -15.98 -34.39 23.49
C LEU A 579 -17.26 -35.05 22.94
N MET A 580 -17.26 -35.32 21.65
CA MET A 580 -18.35 -35.99 20.96
C MET A 580 -18.18 -37.50 21.07
N LEU A 581 -19.14 -38.16 21.69
CA LEU A 581 -19.18 -39.60 21.85
C LEU A 581 -20.07 -40.22 20.77
N ASN A 582 -19.51 -41.16 20.01
CA ASN A 582 -20.26 -41.90 19.01
C ASN A 582 -21.09 -43.00 19.66
N ALA A 583 -22.40 -42.76 19.83
CA ALA A 583 -23.32 -43.68 20.50
C ALA A 583 -23.47 -45.03 19.79
N ASN A 584 -23.11 -45.11 18.51
CA ASN A 584 -23.20 -46.33 17.71
C ASN A 584 -21.90 -47.13 17.66
N ASN A 585 -20.77 -46.53 18.06
CA ASN A 585 -19.49 -47.21 18.07
C ASN A 585 -19.51 -48.35 19.12
N PRO A 586 -19.06 -49.57 18.78
CA PRO A 586 -19.07 -50.71 19.69
C PRO A 586 -18.36 -50.49 21.03
N ILE A 587 -17.29 -49.67 21.03
CA ILE A 587 -16.53 -49.36 22.25
C ILE A 587 -17.39 -48.52 23.20
N ILE A 588 -18.04 -47.48 22.69
CA ILE A 588 -18.90 -46.58 23.48
C ILE A 588 -20.18 -47.30 23.93
N ALA A 589 -20.83 -48.03 23.02
CA ALA A 589 -22.02 -48.80 23.35
C ALA A 589 -21.74 -49.85 24.44
N GLY A 590 -20.60 -50.54 24.34
CA GLY A 590 -20.16 -51.55 25.31
C GLY A 590 -19.64 -50.99 26.64
N LEU A 591 -19.49 -49.67 26.81
CA LEU A 591 -19.13 -49.09 28.10
C LEU A 591 -20.26 -49.30 29.12
N ALA A 592 -21.53 -49.24 28.70
CA ALA A 592 -22.67 -49.37 29.60
C ALA A 592 -22.71 -50.70 30.38
N ASP A 593 -22.10 -51.75 29.84
CA ASP A 593 -22.11 -53.11 30.40
C ASP A 593 -20.84 -53.49 31.17
N LYS A 594 -19.87 -52.57 31.30
CA LYS A 594 -18.56 -52.81 31.95
C LYS A 594 -18.55 -52.38 33.41
N SER A 595 -17.60 -52.94 34.18
CA SER A 595 -17.34 -52.50 35.56
C SER A 595 -16.75 -51.08 35.60
N GLU A 596 -16.91 -50.38 36.72
CA GLU A 596 -16.45 -48.98 36.88
C GLU A 596 -14.93 -48.82 36.65
N GLU A 597 -14.12 -49.78 37.09
CA GLU A 597 -12.66 -49.75 36.91
C GLU A 597 -12.27 -49.95 35.43
N GLU A 598 -12.94 -50.87 34.72
CA GLU A 598 -12.72 -51.08 33.29
C GLU A 598 -13.23 -49.90 32.45
N GLN A 599 -14.39 -49.34 32.79
CA GLN A 599 -14.92 -48.12 32.17
C GLN A 599 -13.91 -46.99 32.31
N ASN A 600 -13.38 -46.76 33.51
CA ASN A 600 -12.44 -45.67 33.75
C ASN A 600 -11.14 -45.81 32.94
N ASN A 601 -10.59 -47.02 32.85
CA ASN A 601 -9.39 -47.28 32.06
C ASN A 601 -9.62 -47.06 30.56
N ILE A 602 -10.75 -47.54 30.02
CA ILE A 602 -11.11 -47.35 28.61
C ILE A 602 -11.36 -45.87 28.31
N ILE A 603 -12.16 -45.19 29.13
CA ILE A 603 -12.48 -43.76 28.98
C ILE A 603 -11.21 -42.93 28.99
N LYS A 604 -10.28 -43.20 29.91
CA LYS A 604 -9.01 -42.47 29.97
C LYS A 604 -8.14 -42.70 28.73
N GLN A 605 -8.14 -43.93 28.20
CA GLN A 605 -7.47 -44.23 26.94
C GLN A 605 -8.11 -43.48 25.76
N LEU A 606 -9.44 -43.51 25.66
CA LEU A 606 -10.19 -42.82 24.61
C LEU A 606 -10.00 -41.30 24.66
N TYR A 607 -10.06 -40.72 25.86
CA TYR A 607 -9.88 -39.29 26.07
C TYR A 607 -8.48 -38.82 25.66
N ASP A 608 -7.42 -39.54 26.07
CA ASP A 608 -6.05 -39.21 25.68
C ASP A 608 -5.82 -39.41 24.18
N LEU A 609 -6.39 -40.45 23.56
CA LEU A 609 -6.34 -40.66 22.10
C LEU A 609 -7.03 -39.51 21.34
N ALA A 610 -8.21 -39.07 21.80
CA ALA A 610 -8.94 -37.98 21.19
C ALA A 610 -8.22 -36.62 21.34
N ARG A 611 -7.50 -36.42 22.45
CA ARG A 611 -6.63 -35.25 22.62
C ARG A 611 -5.37 -35.34 21.77
N LEU A 612 -4.79 -36.53 21.64
CA LEU A 612 -3.60 -36.77 20.84
C LEU A 612 -3.86 -36.46 19.37
N SER A 613 -5.02 -36.89 18.84
CA SER A 613 -5.41 -36.64 17.44
C SER A 613 -5.61 -35.15 17.11
N LYS A 614 -5.81 -34.29 18.11
CA LYS A 614 -5.89 -32.83 17.96
C LYS A 614 -4.64 -32.09 18.47
N ASN A 615 -3.54 -32.81 18.73
CA ASN A 615 -2.31 -32.23 19.28
C ASN A 615 -2.52 -31.49 20.62
N LEU A 616 -3.53 -31.88 21.41
CA LEU A 616 -3.89 -31.31 22.72
C LEU A 616 -3.28 -32.10 23.89
N LEU A 617 -2.70 -33.28 23.62
CA LEU A 617 -2.05 -34.12 24.62
C LEU A 617 -0.55 -33.78 24.71
N LYS A 618 -0.15 -33.04 25.74
CA LYS A 618 1.23 -32.56 25.92
C LYS A 618 1.75 -32.80 27.34
N GLY A 619 3.07 -32.75 27.50
CA GLY A 619 3.74 -32.74 28.81
C GLY A 619 3.51 -34.02 29.62
N LYS A 620 3.07 -33.85 30.88
CA LYS A 620 2.88 -34.95 31.83
C LYS A 620 1.85 -35.98 31.33
N ASP A 621 0.72 -35.51 30.82
CA ASP A 621 -0.37 -36.38 30.33
C ASP A 621 0.08 -37.26 29.16
N LEU A 622 0.88 -36.72 28.24
CA LEU A 622 1.44 -37.48 27.12
C LEU A 622 2.40 -38.59 27.61
N ASN A 623 3.25 -38.29 28.60
CA ASN A 623 4.15 -39.29 29.18
C ASN A 623 3.37 -40.42 29.88
N GLU A 624 2.32 -40.07 30.63
CA GLU A 624 1.44 -41.05 31.27
C GLU A 624 0.68 -41.90 30.24
N PHE A 625 0.18 -41.30 29.17
CA PHE A 625 -0.47 -42.02 28.06
C PHE A 625 0.48 -43.02 27.39
N VAL A 626 1.71 -42.61 27.07
CA VAL A 626 2.70 -43.48 26.44
C VAL A 626 3.06 -44.67 27.34
N LYS A 627 3.32 -44.41 28.63
CA LYS A 627 3.59 -45.48 29.62
C LYS A 627 2.42 -46.46 29.74
N ARG A 628 1.19 -45.93 29.82
CA ARG A 628 -0.01 -46.76 29.90
C ARG A 628 -0.20 -47.60 28.65
N SER A 629 0.04 -47.04 27.47
CA SER A 629 -0.09 -47.75 26.19
C SER A 629 0.96 -48.86 26.06
N PHE A 630 2.19 -48.65 26.51
CA PHE A 630 3.19 -49.73 26.56
C PHE A 630 2.81 -50.87 27.50
N ASN A 631 2.11 -50.59 28.60
CA ASN A 631 1.65 -51.64 29.51
C ASN A 631 0.43 -52.44 28.98
N GLN A 632 -0.21 -51.95 27.91
CA GLN A 632 -1.37 -52.60 27.28
C GLN A 632 -0.99 -53.47 26.06
N ILE A 633 0.25 -53.34 25.56
CA ILE A 633 0.87 -54.19 24.55
C ILE A 633 1.60 -55.33 25.27
#